data_AF-A0A8B5YAD0-F1
#
_entry.id   AF-A0A8B5YAD0-F1
#
_cell.length_a   1.000
_cell.length_b   1.000
_cell.length_c   1.000
_cell.angle_alpha   90.00
_cell.angle_beta   90.00
_cell.angle_gamma   90.00
#
_symmetry.space_group_name_H-M   'P 1'
#
loop_
_entity.id
_entity.type
_entity.pdbx_description
1 polymer ?
#
loop_
_entity_poly.entity_id
_entity_poly.type
_entity_poly.pdbx_seq_one_letter_code
_entity_poly.pdbx_strand_id
1 'polypeptide(L)' 'MHKEGIRGASLRNEIEKETGMKVKNMTAFMSGLMKHHPEVKKPGRGHYIIKHEKSFE' A
#
# COMPACT_ATOMS: atom_id res chain seq x y z
N MET A 1 -8.78 10.88 -6.88
CA MET A 1 -7.75 10.06 -7.55
C MET A 1 -6.42 10.28 -6.83
N HIS A 2 -5.95 9.32 -6.03
CA HIS A 2 -4.69 9.42 -5.28
C HIS A 2 -3.47 9.29 -6.23
N LYS A 3 -3.27 10.27 -7.11
CA LYS A 3 -2.08 10.34 -7.98
C LYS A 3 -0.78 10.61 -7.21
N GLU A 4 -0.87 10.96 -5.92
CA GLU A 4 0.27 11.38 -5.09
C GLU A 4 0.77 10.32 -4.10
N GLY A 5 0.23 9.10 -4.14
CA GLY A 5 0.59 8.04 -3.20
C GLY A 5 0.04 8.24 -1.79
N ILE A 6 0.15 7.19 -0.98
CA ILE A 6 -0.37 7.10 0.37
C ILE A 6 0.76 6.98 1.39
N ARG A 7 0.64 7.72 2.50
CA ARG A 7 1.54 7.57 3.64
C ARG A 7 1.29 6.22 4.32
N GLY A 8 2.36 5.56 4.77
CA GLY A 8 2.29 4.25 5.41
C GLY A 8 1.42 4.22 6.67
N ALA A 9 1.32 5.34 7.38
CA ALA A 9 0.41 5.47 8.53
C ALA A 9 -1.07 5.49 8.09
N SER A 10 -1.40 6.24 7.04
CA SER A 10 -2.76 6.26 6.46
C SER A 10 -3.12 4.90 5.87
N LEU A 11 -2.21 4.30 5.10
CA LEU A 11 -2.40 2.98 4.51
C LEU A 11 -2.64 1.92 5.57
N ARG A 12 -1.88 1.97 6.67
CA ARG A 12 -2.11 1.09 7.81
C ARG A 12 -3.53 1.25 8.36
N ASN A 13 -3.96 2.47 8.65
CA ASN A 13 -5.29 2.71 9.19
C ASN A 13 -6.40 2.21 8.25
N GLU A 14 -6.24 2.39 6.93
CA GLU A 14 -7.21 1.87 5.95
C GLU A 14 -7.24 0.35 5.92
N ILE A 15 -6.07 -0.31 5.91
CA ILE A 15 -6.00 -1.77 5.99
C ILE A 15 -6.65 -2.28 7.28
N GLU A 16 -6.34 -1.67 8.42
CA GLU A 16 -6.91 -2.06 9.72
C GLU A 16 -8.43 -1.84 9.76
N LYS A 17 -8.93 -0.78 9.11
CA LYS A 17 -10.36 -0.47 9.02
C LYS A 17 -11.11 -1.41 8.07
N GLU A 18 -10.52 -1.74 6.93
CA GLU A 18 -11.14 -2.57 5.89
C GLU A 18 -11.10 -4.05 6.25
N THR A 19 -9.96 -4.53 6.78
CA THR A 19 -9.76 -5.94 7.09
C THR A 19 -10.12 -6.29 8.55
N GLY A 20 -10.23 -5.29 9.43
CA GLY A 20 -10.34 -5.50 10.88
C GLY A 20 -9.06 -6.06 11.53
N MET A 21 -7.98 -6.29 10.75
CA MET A 21 -6.75 -6.91 11.23
C MET A 21 -5.66 -5.87 11.49
N LYS A 22 -5.01 -5.96 12.66
CA LYS A 22 -3.94 -5.04 13.04
C LYS A 22 -2.64 -5.32 12.30
N VAL A 23 -2.12 -4.33 11.58
CA VAL A 23 -0.81 -4.42 10.92
C VAL A 23 0.29 -4.04 11.91
N LYS A 24 0.89 -5.04 12.57
CA LYS A 24 2.00 -4.83 13.53
C LYS A 24 3.28 -4.30 12.88
N ASN A 25 3.66 -4.84 11.72
CA ASN A 25 4.87 -4.47 11.00
C ASN A 25 4.56 -4.13 9.55
N MET A 26 4.37 -2.84 9.28
CA MET A 26 4.08 -2.32 7.94
C MET A 26 5.18 -2.64 6.92
N THR A 27 6.45 -2.72 7.36
CA THR A 27 7.57 -3.02 6.46
C THR A 27 7.53 -4.47 5.98
N ALA A 28 7.30 -5.41 6.90
CA ALA A 28 7.18 -6.82 6.55
C ALA A 28 5.93 -7.08 5.71
N PHE A 29 4.79 -6.50 6.09
CA PHE A 29 3.55 -6.60 5.35
C PHE A 29 3.69 -6.08 3.92
N MET A 30 4.18 -4.85 3.74
CA MET A 30 4.39 -4.27 2.42
C MET A 30 5.46 -5.02 1.63
N SER A 31 6.52 -5.52 2.28
CA SER A 31 7.53 -6.32 1.58
C SER A 31 6.95 -7.64 1.04
N GLY A 32 6.03 -8.27 1.76
CA GLY A 32 5.28 -9.43 1.27
C GLY A 32 4.33 -9.03 0.15
N LEU A 33 3.53 -7.98 0.36
CA LEU A 33 2.57 -7.49 -0.62
C LEU A 33 3.25 -7.16 -1.95
N MET A 34 4.35 -6.41 -1.93
CA MET A 34 5.10 -6.00 -3.14
C MET A 34 5.72 -7.19 -3.91
N LYS A 35 5.89 -8.37 -3.29
CA LYS A 35 6.33 -9.58 -3.99
C LYS A 35 5.22 -10.20 -4.84
N HIS A 36 3.98 -10.11 -4.36
CA HIS A 36 2.81 -10.64 -5.06
C HIS A 36 2.16 -9.59 -5.98
N HIS A 37 2.33 -8.32 -5.65
CA HIS A 37 1.72 -7.16 -6.30
C HIS A 37 2.81 -6.16 -6.74
N PRO A 38 3.49 -6.42 -7.88
CA PRO A 38 4.56 -5.56 -8.39
C PRO A 38 4.09 -4.15 -8.80
N GLU A 39 2.77 -3.93 -8.93
CA GLU A 39 2.16 -2.61 -9.10
C GLU A 39 2.38 -1.69 -7.89
N VAL A 40 2.56 -2.25 -6.70
CA VAL A 40 2.83 -1.48 -5.49
C VAL A 40 4.31 -1.09 -5.45
N LYS A 41 4.59 0.21 -5.42
CA LYS A 41 5.95 0.74 -5.29
C LYS A 41 6.10 1.61 -4.06
N LYS A 42 7.34 1.68 -3.57
CA LYS A 42 7.73 2.48 -2.41
C LYS A 42 8.73 3.56 -2.83
N PRO A 43 8.27 4.71 -3.35
CA PRO A 43 9.15 5.78 -3.84
C PRO A 43 9.95 6.46 -2.73
N GLY A 44 9.46 6.38 -1.48
CA GLY A 44 10.08 7.03 -0.33
C GLY A 44 9.81 6.31 0.98
N ARG A 45 10.51 6.73 2.04
CA ARG A 45 10.33 6.14 3.37
C ARG A 45 8.91 6.43 3.87
N GLY A 46 8.15 5.37 4.08
CA GLY A 46 6.77 5.48 4.55
C GLY A 46 5.80 6.05 3.51
N HIS A 47 6.12 5.96 2.22
CA HIS A 47 5.24 6.38 1.14
C HIS A 47 5.09 5.24 0.14
N TYR A 48 3.85 4.91 -0.20
CA TYR A 48 3.50 3.86 -1.15
C TYR A 48 2.67 4.43 -2.30
N ILE A 49 2.92 3.95 -3.51
CA ILE A 49 2.15 4.28 -4.71
C ILE A 49 1.71 2.99 -5.36
N ILE A 50 0.54 3.00 -5.97
CA ILE A 50 0.11 1.94 -6.87
C ILE A 50 0.30 2.49 -8.28
N LYS A 51 1.13 1.85 -9.07
CA LYS A 51 1.13 2.08 -10.51
C LYS A 51 -0.12 1.40 -11.05
N HIS A 52 -1.20 2.16 -11.16
CA HIS A 52 -2.31 1.75 -12.01
C HIS A 52 -1.77 1.66 -13.45
N GLU A 53 -1.49 0.46 -13.93
CA GLU A 53 -1.84 0.21 -15.32
C GLU A 53 -3.36 0.23 -15.36
N LYS A 54 -3.89 1.15 -16.14
CA LYS A 54 -5.31 1.38 -16.33
C LYS A 54 -5.91 0.09 -16.92
N SER A 55 -6.57 -0.73 -16.13
CA SER A 55 -7.49 -1.80 -16.57
C SER A 55 -8.34 -2.10 -15.32
N PHE A 56 -9.65 -1.94 -15.27
CA PHE A 56 -10.73 -2.21 -16.23
C PHE A 56 -11.73 -1.04 -16.23
N GLU A 57 -12.16 -0.55 -17.39
CA GLU A 57 -13.46 -0.79 -18.06
C GLU A 57 -14.67 -0.20 -17.32
#